data_AF-F6D201-F1
#
_entry.id   AF-F6D201-F1
#
_cell.length_a   1.000
_cell.length_b   1.000
_cell.length_c   1.000
_cell.angle_alpha   90.00
_cell.angle_beta   90.00
_cell.angle_gamma   90.00
#
_symmetry.space_group_name_H-M   'P 1'
#
loop_
_entity.id
_entity.type
_entity.pdbx_description
1 polymer ?
#
loop_
_entity_poly.entity_id
_entity_poly.type
_entity_poly.pdbx_seq_one_letter_code
_entity_poly.pdbx_strand_id
1 'polypeptide(L)'
;MTDGYLICKKCGGYYELQPGESPEDFDSCQCGGKLEYYALQNHEKDPNTAKNLPEVHEVKSVPQSAHTDNSTILKIVALAVILYLLLNFFPAVIGLFYLGLYRSSADGSGNSLFVLMGILLAISFLIVIILIGYYLIKLLFKK
;
A
#
# COMPACT_ATOMS: atom_id res chain seq x y z
N MET A 1 -39.90 0.66 7.62
CA MET A 1 -38.50 1.12 7.57
C MET A 1 -37.65 -0.11 7.80
N THR A 2 -36.90 -0.54 6.79
CA THR A 2 -36.07 -1.75 6.86
C THR A 2 -34.66 -1.31 7.18
N ASP A 3 -34.32 -1.35 8.46
CA ASP A 3 -32.93 -1.22 8.89
C ASP A 3 -32.21 -2.52 8.50
N GLY A 4 -31.03 -2.41 7.92
CA GLY A 4 -30.32 -3.58 7.41
C GLY A 4 -28.94 -3.22 6.90
N TYR A 5 -28.16 -4.25 6.57
CA TYR A 5 -26.77 -4.09 6.17
C TYR A 5 -26.38 -5.04 5.05
N LEU A 6 -25.35 -4.66 4.30
CA LEU A 6 -24.76 -5.40 3.20
C LEU A 6 -23.40 -5.93 3.63
N ILE A 7 -23.12 -7.20 3.32
CA ILE A 7 -21.79 -7.81 3.48
C ILE A 7 -21.25 -8.25 2.13
N CYS A 8 -20.00 -7.91 1.83
CA CYS A 8 -19.32 -8.44 0.66
C CYS A 8 -18.79 -9.86 0.90
N LYS A 9 -19.20 -10.82 0.07
CA LYS A 9 -18.72 -12.22 0.15
C LYS A 9 -17.26 -12.40 -0.23
N LYS A 10 -16.64 -11.41 -0.87
CA LYS A 10 -15.25 -11.46 -1.34
C LYS A 10 -14.28 -10.86 -0.34
N CYS A 11 -14.54 -9.65 0.16
CA CYS A 11 -13.64 -8.94 1.08
C CYS A 11 -14.14 -8.90 2.53
N GLY A 12 -15.37 -9.32 2.81
CA GLY A 12 -15.98 -9.20 4.13
C GLY A 12 -16.35 -7.77 4.54
N GLY A 13 -16.36 -6.81 3.61
CA GLY A 13 -16.74 -5.42 3.87
C GLY A 13 -18.21 -5.31 4.30
N TYR A 14 -18.46 -4.51 5.33
CA TYR A 14 -19.79 -4.24 5.89
C TYR A 14 -20.24 -2.82 5.51
N TYR A 15 -21.51 -2.68 5.14
CA TYR A 15 -22.15 -1.38 4.90
C TYR A 15 -23.55 -1.39 5.50
N GLU A 16 -23.84 -0.45 6.40
CA GLU A 16 -25.17 -0.29 6.99
C GLU A 16 -25.99 0.69 6.14
N LEU A 17 -27.17 0.25 5.71
CA LEU A 17 -28.08 1.07 4.91
C LEU A 17 -28.56 2.25 5.73
N GLN A 18 -28.46 3.44 5.16
CA GLN A 18 -29.01 4.63 5.77
C GLN A 18 -30.53 4.70 5.57
N PRO A 19 -31.27 5.46 6.40
CA PRO A 19 -32.71 5.61 6.25
C PRO A 19 -33.09 6.11 4.84
N GLY A 20 -33.83 5.28 4.12
CA GLY A 20 -34.27 5.58 2.74
C GLY A 20 -33.37 5.03 1.64
N GLU A 21 -32.24 4.39 1.97
CA GLU A 21 -31.44 3.61 1.01
C GLU A 21 -32.02 2.20 0.83
N SER A 22 -32.07 1.72 -0.41
CA SER A 22 -32.53 0.38 -0.75
C SER A 22 -31.32 -0.55 -0.95
N PRO A 23 -31.34 -1.82 -0.50
CA PRO A 23 -30.26 -2.76 -0.81
C PRO A 23 -30.08 -2.99 -2.32
N GLU A 24 -31.12 -2.76 -3.11
CA GLU A 24 -31.10 -2.82 -4.57
C GLU A 24 -30.31 -1.68 -5.23
N ASP A 25 -30.06 -0.57 -4.52
CA ASP A 25 -29.23 0.53 -5.03
C ASP A 25 -27.74 0.15 -5.11
N PHE A 26 -27.37 -1.01 -4.55
CA PHE A 26 -25.99 -1.47 -4.42
C PHE A 26 -25.75 -2.77 -5.19
N ASP A 27 -25.31 -2.66 -6.45
CA ASP A 27 -25.04 -3.80 -7.33
C ASP A 27 -23.86 -4.68 -6.85
N SER A 28 -22.75 -4.05 -6.48
CA SER A 28 -21.52 -4.77 -6.11
C SER A 28 -20.60 -3.94 -5.23
N CYS A 29 -19.73 -4.63 -4.49
CA CYS A 29 -18.69 -3.98 -3.70
C CYS A 29 -17.64 -3.36 -4.63
N GLN A 30 -17.00 -2.27 -4.21
CA GLN A 30 -15.90 -1.62 -4.93
C GLN A 30 -14.72 -2.57 -5.28
N CYS A 31 -14.60 -3.71 -4.58
CA CYS A 31 -13.63 -4.76 -4.90
C CYS A 31 -14.07 -5.72 -6.03
N GLY A 32 -15.24 -5.48 -6.64
CA GLY A 32 -15.89 -6.35 -7.63
C GLY A 32 -16.51 -7.62 -7.03
N GLY A 33 -16.77 -7.64 -5.72
CA GLY A 33 -17.39 -8.76 -5.03
C GLY A 33 -18.91 -8.60 -4.88
N LYS A 34 -19.65 -9.71 -4.88
CA LYS A 34 -21.11 -9.71 -4.66
C LYS A 34 -21.44 -9.30 -3.22
N LEU A 35 -22.42 -8.42 -3.08
CA LEU A 35 -22.99 -7.99 -1.80
C LEU A 35 -24.18 -8.89 -1.43
N GLU A 36 -24.29 -9.25 -0.15
CA GLU A 36 -25.44 -9.95 0.42
C GLU A 36 -26.11 -9.08 1.48
N TYR A 37 -27.43 -8.93 1.39
CA TYR A 37 -28.24 -8.13 2.31
C TYR A 37 -28.72 -8.95 3.51
N TYR A 38 -28.70 -8.33 4.68
CA TYR A 38 -29.20 -8.84 5.93
C TYR A 38 -30.09 -7.79 6.59
N ALA A 39 -31.33 -8.16 6.92
CA ALA A 39 -32.25 -7.27 7.63
C ALA A 39 -31.94 -7.29 9.13
N LEU A 40 -31.87 -6.10 9.75
CA LEU A 40 -31.88 -5.97 11.20
C LEU A 40 -33.33 -6.19 11.65
N GLN A 41 -33.63 -7.39 12.14
CA GLN A 41 -34.92 -7.62 12.77
C GLN A 41 -34.95 -6.81 14.07
N ASN A 42 -35.80 -5.79 14.10
CA ASN A 42 -36.14 -5.08 15.32
C ASN A 42 -36.75 -6.09 16.28
N HIS A 43 -35.92 -6.63 17.16
CA HIS A 43 -36.36 -7.34 18.35
C HIS A 43 -37.05 -6.31 19.25
N GLU A 44 -38.34 -6.12 19.02
CA GLU A 44 -39.22 -5.70 20.10
C GLU A 44 -39.01 -6.71 21.23
N LYS A 45 -38.61 -6.20 22.40
CA LYS A 45 -38.33 -7.01 23.59
C LYS A 45 -39.59 -7.77 23.99
N ASP A 46 -39.77 -8.99 23.49
CA ASP A 46 -40.56 -10.02 24.15
C ASP A 46 -39.59 -10.96 24.89
N PRO A 47 -39.60 -10.99 26.24
CA PRO A 47 -38.63 -11.73 27.03
C PRO A 47 -38.76 -13.26 26.96
N ASN A 48 -39.65 -13.85 26.14
CA ASN A 48 -39.94 -15.29 26.21
C ASN A 48 -39.64 -16.17 24.99
N THR A 49 -39.03 -15.67 23.92
CA THR A 49 -38.70 -16.54 22.76
C THR A 49 -37.20 -16.74 22.59
N ALA A 50 -36.57 -17.36 23.59
CA ALA A 50 -35.25 -17.97 23.48
C ALA A 50 -35.37 -19.45 23.11
N LYS A 51 -35.84 -19.75 21.90
CA LYS A 51 -35.63 -21.07 21.31
C LYS A 51 -35.67 -20.97 19.80
N ASN A 52 -34.54 -21.32 19.19
CA ASN A 52 -34.28 -21.47 17.76
C ASN A 52 -33.81 -20.19 17.03
N LEU A 53 -32.59 -19.74 17.36
CA LEU A 53 -31.71 -19.09 16.38
C LEU A 53 -30.46 -19.98 16.24
N PRO A 54 -29.94 -20.23 15.02
CA PRO A 54 -28.69 -20.95 14.85
C PRO A 54 -27.57 -20.20 15.58
N GLU A 55 -26.76 -21.00 16.26
CA GLU A 55 -25.58 -20.63 17.04
C GLU A 55 -24.77 -19.54 16.33
N VAL A 56 -24.82 -18.33 16.89
CA VAL A 56 -23.95 -17.22 16.54
C VAL A 56 -22.55 -17.63 16.96
N HIS A 57 -21.77 -18.10 15.99
CA HIS A 57 -20.33 -18.24 16.17
C HIS A 57 -19.77 -16.86 16.51
N GLU A 58 -19.28 -16.77 17.74
CA GLU A 58 -18.46 -15.72 18.33
C GLU A 58 -17.76 -14.86 17.26
N VAL A 59 -18.30 -13.65 17.04
CA VAL A 59 -17.63 -12.60 16.26
C VAL A 59 -16.39 -12.22 17.05
N LYS A 60 -15.27 -12.90 16.75
CA LYS A 60 -13.94 -12.39 17.08
C LYS A 60 -13.90 -10.95 16.61
N SER A 61 -13.62 -10.04 17.54
CA SER A 61 -13.34 -8.63 17.30
C SER A 61 -12.49 -8.49 16.04
N VAL A 62 -13.14 -8.08 14.95
CA VAL A 62 -12.45 -7.88 13.68
C VAL A 62 -11.67 -6.58 13.82
N PRO A 63 -10.34 -6.58 13.65
CA PRO A 63 -9.57 -5.35 13.59
C PRO A 63 -9.87 -4.68 12.25
N GLN A 64 -10.58 -3.55 12.24
CA GLN A 64 -10.81 -2.76 11.04
C GLN A 64 -10.82 -1.27 11.45
N SER A 65 -9.88 -0.38 11.15
CA SER A 65 -8.67 -0.39 10.29
C SER A 65 -8.79 -1.16 8.98
N ALA A 66 -9.90 -0.97 8.26
CA ALA A 66 -9.91 -1.18 6.83
C ALA A 66 -9.24 0.04 6.17
N HIS A 67 -7.90 0.02 6.19
CA HIS A 67 -7.06 0.81 5.31
C HIS A 67 -7.48 0.47 3.88
N THR A 68 -8.06 1.42 3.17
CA THR A 68 -8.21 1.34 1.72
C THR A 68 -6.77 1.29 1.18
N ASP A 69 -6.30 0.13 0.72
CA ASP A 69 -4.88 -0.08 0.35
C ASP A 69 -4.53 0.50 -1.02
N ASN A 70 -4.96 1.75 -1.24
CA ASN A 70 -4.35 2.74 -2.12
C ASN A 70 -2.86 2.94 -1.73
N SER A 71 -2.50 2.55 -0.50
CA SER A 71 -1.15 2.56 0.09
C SER A 71 -0.14 1.73 -0.72
N THR A 72 -0.49 0.56 -1.25
CA THR A 72 0.51 -0.30 -1.93
C THR A 72 0.87 0.24 -3.30
N ILE A 73 -0.11 0.66 -4.10
CA ILE A 73 0.14 1.28 -5.41
C ILE A 73 0.84 2.63 -5.24
N LEU A 74 0.41 3.45 -4.27
CA LEU A 74 1.06 4.72 -3.96
C LEU A 74 2.51 4.52 -3.51
N LYS A 75 2.80 3.50 -2.71
CA LYS A 75 4.18 3.13 -2.32
C LYS A 75 5.02 2.69 -3.53
N ILE A 76 4.45 1.96 -4.48
CA ILE A 76 5.16 1.54 -5.71
C ILE A 76 5.45 2.76 -6.58
N VAL A 77 4.46 3.62 -6.82
CA VAL A 77 4.64 4.84 -7.63
C VAL A 77 5.66 5.76 -6.97
N ALA A 78 5.58 5.97 -5.65
CA ALA A 78 6.56 6.77 -4.92
C ALA A 78 7.98 6.17 -5.03
N LEU A 79 8.14 4.85 -4.87
CA LEU A 79 9.43 4.17 -5.05
C LEU A 79 9.97 4.30 -6.47
N ALA A 80 9.13 4.18 -7.49
CA ALA A 80 9.53 4.31 -8.89
C ALA A 80 9.96 5.75 -9.21
N VAL A 81 9.25 6.75 -8.69
CA VAL A 81 9.62 8.17 -8.81
C VAL A 81 10.95 8.45 -8.11
N ILE A 82 11.14 7.96 -6.88
CA ILE A 82 12.40 8.09 -6.15
C ILE A 82 13.53 7.43 -6.94
N LEU A 83 13.34 6.21 -7.45
CA LEU A 83 14.34 5.51 -8.26
C LEU A 83 14.71 6.30 -9.53
N TYR A 84 13.72 6.86 -10.23
CA TYR A 84 13.95 7.69 -11.41
C TYR A 84 14.72 8.98 -11.08
N LEU A 85 14.39 9.65 -9.98
CA LEU A 85 15.11 10.84 -9.51
C LEU A 85 16.55 10.51 -9.13
N LEU A 86 16.77 9.40 -8.42
CA LEU A 86 18.10 8.90 -8.10
C LEU A 86 18.90 8.60 -9.38
N LEU A 87 18.30 7.94 -10.36
CA LEU A 87 18.93 7.63 -11.65
C LEU A 87 19.32 8.87 -12.47
N ASN A 88 18.60 9.98 -12.36
CA ASN A 88 18.91 11.21 -13.11
C ASN A 88 19.83 12.17 -12.35
N PHE A 89 19.73 12.22 -11.02
CA PHE A 89 20.49 13.17 -10.21
C PHE A 89 21.93 12.72 -9.95
N PHE A 90 22.14 11.43 -9.71
CA PHE A 90 23.46 10.89 -9.36
C PHE A 90 24.49 10.99 -10.49
N PRO A 91 24.16 10.71 -11.78
CA PRO A 91 25.11 10.87 -12.87
C PRO A 91 25.59 12.31 -13.06
N ALA A 92 24.74 13.30 -12.77
CA ALA A 92 25.13 14.71 -12.85
C ALA A 92 26.13 15.08 -11.75
N VAL A 93 25.89 14.64 -10.50
CA VAL A 93 26.81 14.85 -9.37
C VAL A 93 28.14 14.11 -9.60
N ILE A 94 28.06 12.85 -10.05
CA ILE A 94 29.23 12.03 -10.40
C ILE A 94 30.00 12.68 -11.56
N GLY A 95 29.33 13.16 -12.60
CA GLY A 95 29.94 13.84 -13.74
C GLY A 95 30.67 15.12 -13.35
N LEU A 96 30.06 15.97 -12.51
CA LEU A 96 30.72 17.16 -11.97
C LEU A 96 31.94 16.80 -11.12
N PHE A 97 31.87 15.71 -10.37
CA PHE A 97 32.98 15.22 -9.57
C PHE A 97 34.13 14.71 -10.44
N TYR A 98 33.85 13.89 -11.46
CA TYR A 98 34.84 13.43 -12.44
C TYR A 98 35.46 14.59 -13.22
N LEU A 99 34.70 15.62 -13.54
CA LEU A 99 35.20 16.83 -14.17
C LEU A 99 36.17 17.59 -13.26
N GLY A 100 35.87 17.66 -11.96
CA GLY A 100 36.77 18.22 -10.94
C GLY A 100 38.07 17.42 -10.83
N LEU A 101 37.99 16.08 -10.84
CA LEU A 101 39.16 15.20 -10.86
C LEU A 101 40.00 15.39 -12.13
N TYR A 102 39.34 15.51 -13.30
CA TYR A 102 40.01 15.74 -14.58
C TYR A 102 40.80 17.06 -14.58
N ARG A 103 40.22 18.13 -14.00
CA ARG A 103 40.94 19.39 -13.82
C ARG A 103 42.08 19.27 -12.80
N SER A 104 41.84 18.65 -11.65
CA SER A 104 42.86 18.49 -10.61
C SER A 104 44.05 17.63 -11.07
N SER A 105 43.82 16.66 -11.97
CA SER A 105 44.90 15.85 -12.55
C SER A 105 45.69 16.62 -13.62
N ALA A 106 45.10 17.60 -14.29
CA ALA A 106 45.83 18.51 -15.18
C ALA A 106 46.82 19.42 -14.41
N ASP A 107 46.49 19.78 -13.16
CA ASP A 107 47.35 20.57 -12.28
C ASP A 107 48.42 19.74 -11.55
N GLY A 108 48.48 18.42 -11.77
CA GLY A 108 49.50 17.53 -11.18
C GLY A 108 49.34 17.24 -9.68
N SER A 109 48.38 17.86 -8.99
CA SER A 109 48.08 17.60 -7.58
C SER A 109 47.05 16.47 -7.44
N GLY A 110 47.46 15.25 -7.76
CA GLY A 110 46.60 14.07 -7.69
C GLY A 110 46.26 13.68 -6.24
N ASN A 111 45.19 14.22 -5.67
CA ASN A 111 44.72 13.81 -4.35
C ASN A 111 43.93 12.49 -4.45
N SER A 112 44.62 11.37 -4.19
CA SER A 112 44.09 9.99 -4.12
C SER A 112 42.78 9.87 -3.32
N LEU A 113 42.61 10.70 -2.29
CA LEU A 113 41.44 10.72 -1.42
C LEU A 113 40.14 11.09 -2.15
N PHE A 114 40.20 11.98 -3.15
CA PHE A 114 39.02 12.35 -3.94
C PHE A 114 38.58 11.21 -4.85
N VAL A 115 39.54 10.49 -5.46
CA VAL A 115 39.22 9.32 -6.29
C VAL A 115 38.51 8.25 -5.45
N LEU A 116 38.99 8.00 -4.23
CA LEU A 116 38.34 7.06 -3.30
C LEU A 116 36.93 7.50 -2.90
N MET A 117 36.71 8.79 -2.64
CA MET A 117 35.38 9.34 -2.35
C MET A 117 34.40 9.15 -3.52
N GLY A 118 34.86 9.39 -4.75
CA GLY A 118 34.04 9.17 -5.96
C GLY A 118 33.62 7.71 -6.13
N ILE A 119 34.55 6.78 -5.91
CA ILE A 119 34.26 5.34 -5.97
C ILE A 119 33.26 4.93 -4.88
N LEU A 120 33.43 5.43 -3.65
CA LEU A 120 32.51 5.13 -2.54
C LEU A 120 31.09 5.67 -2.79
N LEU A 121 30.97 6.85 -3.42
CA LEU A 121 29.68 7.41 -3.85
C LEU A 121 29.02 6.58 -4.96
N ALA A 122 29.81 6.07 -5.92
CA ALA A 122 29.29 5.18 -6.96
C ALA A 122 28.81 3.84 -6.39
N ILE A 123 29.57 3.26 -5.45
CA ILE A 123 29.21 2.00 -4.78
C ILE A 123 27.94 2.18 -3.94
N SER A 124 27.83 3.26 -3.17
CA SER A 124 26.63 3.52 -2.36
C SER A 124 25.37 3.66 -3.22
N PHE A 125 25.48 4.30 -4.39
CA PHE A 125 24.40 4.40 -5.36
C PHE A 125 23.97 3.04 -5.91
N LEU A 126 24.92 2.18 -6.29
CA LEU A 126 24.62 0.82 -6.75
C LEU A 126 23.92 -0.02 -5.68
N ILE A 127 24.35 0.08 -4.42
CA ILE A 127 23.71 -0.61 -3.29
C ILE A 127 22.25 -0.16 -3.14
N VAL A 128 21.97 1.16 -3.24
CA VAL A 128 20.61 1.69 -3.15
C VAL A 128 19.73 1.15 -4.28
N ILE A 129 20.24 1.10 -5.52
CA ILE A 129 19.52 0.50 -6.65
C ILE A 129 19.18 -0.98 -6.38
N ILE A 130 20.15 -1.76 -5.90
CA ILE A 130 19.97 -3.19 -5.61
C ILE A 130 18.93 -3.39 -4.50
N LEU A 131 18.99 -2.61 -3.42
CA LEU A 131 18.03 -2.70 -2.31
C LEU A 131 16.60 -2.35 -2.75
N ILE A 132 16.46 -1.30 -3.57
CA ILE A 132 15.17 -0.91 -4.15
C ILE A 132 14.65 -2.02 -5.07
N GLY A 133 15.48 -2.54 -5.98
CA GLY A 133 15.11 -3.64 -6.87
C GLY A 133 14.70 -4.90 -6.12
N TYR A 134 15.47 -5.30 -5.10
CA TYR A 134 15.12 -6.41 -4.21
C TYR A 134 13.79 -6.17 -3.50
N TYR A 135 13.54 -4.95 -2.99
CA TYR A 135 12.28 -4.61 -2.34
C TYR A 135 11.10 -4.71 -3.31
N LEU A 136 11.25 -4.22 -4.55
CA LEU A 136 10.22 -4.36 -5.59
C LEU A 136 9.94 -5.83 -5.92
N ILE A 137 10.98 -6.66 -6.10
CA ILE A 137 10.83 -8.10 -6.34
C ILE A 137 10.10 -8.76 -5.16
N LYS A 138 10.55 -8.50 -3.93
CA LYS A 138 9.92 -9.04 -2.72
C LYS A 138 8.45 -8.63 -2.60
N LEU A 139 8.11 -7.43 -3.04
CA LEU A 139 6.73 -6.93 -3.02
C LEU A 139 5.86 -7.56 -4.12
N LEU A 140 6.43 -7.84 -5.30
CA LEU A 140 5.74 -8.53 -6.40
C LEU A 140 5.52 -10.02 -6.12
N PHE A 141 6.42 -10.68 -5.39
CA PHE A 141 6.35 -12.11 -5.09
C PHE A 141 5.65 -12.45 -3.76
N LYS A 142 5.28 -11.44 -2.96
CA LYS A 142 4.45 -11.64 -1.77
C LYS A 142 2.98 -11.74 -2.19
N LYS A 143 2.64 -12.88 -2.81
CA LYS A 143 1.26 -13.28 -3.12
C LYS A 143 0.77 -14.28 -2.09
#